data_AF-A0A7W0P9F9-F1
#
_entry.id   AF-A0A7W0P9F9-F1
#
_cell.length_a   1.000
_cell.length_b   1.000
_cell.length_c   1.000
_cell.angle_alpha   90.00
_cell.angle_beta   90.00
_cell.angle_gamma   90.00
#
_symmetry.space_group_name_H-M   'P 1'
#
loop_
_entity.id
_entity.type
_entity.pdbx_description
1 polymer ?
#
loop_
_entity_poly.entity_id
_entity_poly.type
_entity_poly.pdbx_seq_one_letter_code
_entity_poly.pdbx_strand_id
1 'polypeptide(L)'
;MDSPANRHVSSVRLFRIREFLVSRLWFVPILCVLGGVALSFGTIAVDRLFGGSAVPRVLSGDPDAALAILTTVAASMVTLTGFVLTVTMVVVQLAMGQFSPRVLRTILRDRPSQFAIGVFVATFAHAMLVMREVKSPSGGDDGYVPGLAIIVAFVLILVSIMVLVSYVNHIGQSLRVASIIQSVGDETRELLDELFPEEPDEVEAPAGSPEDAPDRVVPSPKSGVVFRVDAEELVRYARDADVVLVLVPHIGDFVPEGAPLFDVHGEAADLDETALIRAVALGQERTMHQDLAFGFRMLVDVAQRSLSSAMGDPTTAIQAIDRLHDCLRQLATRPFPSGFHTDEQGRVRLVVPTLSWDGYVNLALDEIRHYGEGAVQVTRRLKAMLDDLILIAPADRRPPLERQLRLVEAMSERGFDDREDMDAAIEPDPQGVGSTR
;
A
#
# COMPACT_ATOMS: atom_id res chain seq x y z
N MET A 1 29.05 7.75 -22.18
CA MET A 1 29.56 6.92 -21.07
C MET A 1 29.24 7.68 -19.80
N ASP A 2 28.02 7.51 -19.31
CA ASP A 2 27.55 8.21 -18.12
C ASP A 2 28.09 7.50 -16.88
N SER A 3 28.69 8.30 -15.99
CA SER A 3 29.27 7.83 -14.73
C SER A 3 28.21 7.16 -13.83
N PRO A 4 28.54 6.04 -13.14
CA PRO A 4 27.63 5.37 -12.22
C PRO A 4 27.10 6.28 -11.09
N ALA A 5 27.76 7.42 -10.82
CA ALA A 5 27.33 8.43 -9.85
C ALA A 5 25.97 9.09 -10.18
N ASN A 6 25.55 9.09 -11.46
CA ASN A 6 24.30 9.75 -11.87
C ASN A 6 23.05 8.85 -11.76
N ARG A 7 23.21 7.58 -11.36
CA ARG A 7 22.08 6.64 -11.18
C ARG A 7 21.42 6.73 -9.81
N HIS A 8 22.06 7.29 -8.78
CA HIS A 8 21.60 7.14 -7.39
C HIS A 8 20.88 8.37 -6.80
N VAL A 9 21.17 9.60 -7.25
CA VAL A 9 20.30 10.80 -6.99
C VAL A 9 18.88 10.60 -7.57
N SER A 10 18.71 9.56 -8.40
CA SER A 10 17.44 9.17 -8.96
C SER A 10 16.53 8.43 -7.97
N SER A 11 16.99 7.73 -6.93
CA SER A 11 16.14 6.83 -6.13
C SER A 11 14.99 7.54 -5.42
N VAL A 12 15.22 8.58 -4.60
CA VAL A 12 14.14 9.31 -3.88
C VAL A 12 13.32 10.17 -4.83
N ARG A 13 13.94 10.78 -5.86
CA ARG A 13 13.20 11.59 -6.85
C ARG A 13 12.36 10.73 -7.78
N LEU A 14 12.91 9.64 -8.29
CA LEU A 14 12.23 8.65 -9.12
C LEU A 14 11.21 7.89 -8.29
N PHE A 15 11.47 7.62 -7.00
CA PHE A 15 10.46 7.10 -6.09
C PHE A 15 9.36 8.13 -5.86
N ARG A 16 9.68 9.41 -5.59
CA ARG A 16 8.68 10.47 -5.44
C ARG A 16 7.86 10.63 -6.72
N ILE A 17 8.47 10.54 -7.90
CA ILE A 17 7.78 10.61 -9.20
C ILE A 17 6.98 9.34 -9.44
N ARG A 18 7.54 8.16 -9.21
CA ARG A 18 6.87 6.86 -9.35
C ARG A 18 5.70 6.77 -8.40
N GLU A 19 5.88 7.12 -7.14
CA GLU A 19 4.83 7.19 -6.14
C GLU A 19 3.82 8.28 -6.50
N PHE A 20 4.23 9.45 -6.96
CA PHE A 20 3.30 10.48 -7.45
C PHE A 20 2.50 10.03 -8.68
N LEU A 21 3.06 9.18 -9.53
CA LEU A 21 2.39 8.59 -10.69
C LEU A 21 1.51 7.39 -10.29
N VAL A 22 2.00 6.51 -9.42
CA VAL A 22 1.33 5.28 -8.97
C VAL A 22 0.23 5.57 -7.92
N SER A 23 0.39 6.61 -7.11
CA SER A 23 -0.62 7.08 -6.16
C SER A 23 -1.76 7.84 -6.83
N ARG A 24 -1.59 8.28 -8.08
CA ARG A 24 -2.65 8.94 -8.83
C ARG A 24 -3.61 7.90 -9.41
N LEU A 25 -4.86 7.98 -8.96
CA LEU A 25 -6.04 7.25 -9.44
C LEU A 25 -6.13 7.11 -10.97
N TRP A 26 -5.56 8.06 -11.71
CA TRP A 26 -5.76 8.24 -13.15
C TRP A 26 -4.60 7.75 -14.01
N PHE A 27 -3.49 7.28 -13.45
CA PHE A 27 -2.33 6.90 -14.26
C PHE A 27 -2.60 5.70 -15.17
N VAL A 28 -3.12 4.60 -14.62
CA VAL A 28 -3.47 3.40 -15.41
C VAL A 28 -4.57 3.71 -16.45
N PRO A 29 -5.69 4.40 -16.09
CA PRO A 29 -6.69 4.78 -17.08
C PRO A 29 -6.13 5.63 -18.23
N ILE A 30 -5.30 6.63 -17.93
CA ILE A 30 -4.68 7.49 -18.95
C ILE A 30 -3.80 6.67 -19.88
N LEU A 31 -3.00 5.73 -19.35
CA LEU A 31 -2.15 4.87 -20.17
C LEU A 31 -2.98 3.97 -21.11
N CYS A 32 -4.07 3.38 -20.62
CA CYS A 32 -5.00 2.61 -21.44
C CYS A 32 -5.61 3.47 -22.56
N VAL A 33 -6.02 4.71 -22.26
CA VAL A 33 -6.56 5.64 -23.25
C VAL A 33 -5.52 5.99 -24.30
N LEU A 34 -4.29 6.33 -23.89
CA LEU A 34 -3.19 6.59 -24.84
C LEU A 34 -2.90 5.36 -25.72
N GLY A 35 -2.92 4.16 -25.14
CA GLY A 35 -2.79 2.91 -25.87
C GLY A 35 -3.93 2.69 -26.88
N GLY A 36 -5.18 2.94 -26.48
CA GLY A 36 -6.35 2.86 -27.35
C GLY A 36 -6.34 3.89 -28.49
N VAL A 37 -5.92 5.11 -28.20
CA VAL A 37 -5.74 6.17 -29.21
C VAL A 37 -4.64 5.80 -30.20
N ALA A 38 -3.49 5.30 -29.72
CA ALA A 38 -2.40 4.83 -30.57
C ALA A 38 -2.84 3.64 -31.44
N LEU A 39 -3.57 2.69 -30.87
CA LEU A 39 -4.17 1.57 -31.59
C LEU A 39 -5.12 2.06 -32.68
N SER A 40 -5.98 3.04 -32.37
CA SER A 40 -6.91 3.64 -33.32
C SER A 40 -6.19 4.27 -34.51
N PHE A 41 -5.20 5.14 -34.26
CA PHE A 41 -4.38 5.72 -35.33
C PHE A 41 -3.65 4.66 -36.15
N GLY A 42 -3.14 3.60 -35.51
CA GLY A 42 -2.50 2.48 -36.19
C GLY A 42 -3.47 1.76 -37.14
N THR A 43 -4.66 1.39 -36.66
CA THR A 43 -5.69 0.71 -37.48
C THR A 43 -6.15 1.58 -38.64
N ILE A 44 -6.40 2.88 -38.41
CA ILE A 44 -6.80 3.84 -39.45
C ILE A 44 -5.70 4.02 -40.49
N ALA A 45 -4.43 4.12 -40.06
CA ALA A 45 -3.30 4.27 -40.98
C ALA A 45 -3.16 3.04 -41.89
N VAL A 46 -3.31 1.83 -41.33
CA VAL A 46 -3.29 0.58 -42.08
C VAL A 46 -4.48 0.53 -43.05
N ASP A 47 -5.70 0.84 -42.62
CA ASP A 47 -6.88 0.86 -43.49
C ASP A 47 -6.71 1.83 -44.66
N ARG A 48 -6.12 3.02 -44.41
CA ARG A 48 -5.80 4.00 -45.47
C ARG A 48 -4.75 3.49 -46.46
N LEU A 49 -3.71 2.79 -45.98
CA LEU A 49 -2.67 2.21 -46.84
C LEU A 49 -3.22 1.14 -47.78
N PHE A 50 -4.17 0.33 -47.32
CA PHE A 50 -4.80 -0.73 -48.12
C PHE A 50 -6.10 -0.28 -48.81
N GLY A 51 -6.44 1.02 -48.77
CA GLY A 51 -7.65 1.55 -49.41
C GLY A 51 -8.95 0.90 -48.92
N GLY A 52 -9.01 0.46 -47.66
CA GLY A 52 -10.16 -0.26 -47.08
C GLY A 52 -10.32 -1.71 -47.56
N SER A 53 -9.38 -2.25 -48.35
CA SER A 53 -9.41 -3.65 -48.84
C SER A 53 -8.76 -4.67 -47.90
N ALA A 54 -8.19 -4.20 -46.77
CA ALA A 54 -7.54 -5.06 -45.78
C ALA A 54 -8.50 -6.10 -45.16
N VAL A 55 -9.80 -5.81 -45.15
CA VAL A 55 -10.86 -6.65 -44.59
C VAL A 55 -12.00 -6.77 -45.62
N PRO A 56 -12.57 -7.97 -45.85
CA PRO A 56 -13.73 -8.13 -46.73
C PRO A 56 -14.91 -7.27 -46.28
N ARG A 57 -15.58 -6.57 -47.22
CA ARG A 57 -16.76 -5.70 -46.93
C ARG A 57 -17.88 -6.41 -46.15
N VAL A 58 -17.99 -7.74 -46.28
CA VAL A 58 -18.94 -8.59 -45.54
C VAL A 58 -18.72 -8.52 -44.02
N LEU A 59 -17.49 -8.29 -43.57
CA LEU A 59 -17.12 -8.21 -42.15
C LEU A 59 -17.17 -6.78 -41.60
N SER A 60 -16.95 -5.76 -42.44
CA SER A 60 -16.99 -4.34 -42.03
C SER A 60 -18.40 -3.75 -42.05
N GLY A 61 -19.29 -4.30 -42.88
CA GLY A 61 -20.63 -3.75 -43.11
C GLY A 61 -20.63 -2.45 -43.92
N ASP A 62 -21.83 -1.93 -44.18
CA ASP A 62 -22.05 -0.65 -44.87
C ASP A 62 -21.78 0.55 -43.93
N PRO A 63 -21.47 1.75 -44.47
CA PRO A 63 -21.14 2.93 -43.66
C PRO A 63 -22.17 3.26 -42.57
N ASP A 64 -23.46 3.17 -42.88
CA ASP A 64 -24.53 3.47 -41.92
C ASP A 64 -24.59 2.44 -40.78
N ALA A 65 -24.37 1.16 -41.09
CA ALA A 65 -24.31 0.09 -40.10
C ALA A 65 -23.07 0.26 -39.19
N ALA A 66 -21.92 0.60 -39.79
CA ALA A 66 -20.70 0.89 -39.04
C ALA A 66 -20.87 2.07 -38.08
N LEU A 67 -21.44 3.19 -38.55
CA LEU A 67 -21.74 4.36 -37.72
C LEU A 67 -22.72 4.02 -36.59
N ALA A 68 -23.78 3.25 -36.88
CA ALA A 68 -24.73 2.81 -35.88
C ALA A 68 -24.05 1.98 -34.78
N ILE A 69 -23.23 0.99 -35.17
CA ILE A 69 -22.47 0.16 -34.22
C ILE A 69 -21.51 1.03 -33.40
N LEU A 70 -20.68 1.85 -34.03
CA LEU A 70 -19.71 2.70 -33.33
C LEU A 70 -20.39 3.69 -32.37
N THR A 71 -21.57 4.22 -32.73
CA THR A 71 -22.37 5.09 -31.88
C THR A 71 -22.91 4.35 -30.67
N THR A 72 -23.48 3.15 -30.87
CA THR A 72 -23.96 2.29 -29.78
C THR A 72 -22.82 1.93 -28.84
N VAL A 73 -21.66 1.57 -29.38
CA VAL A 73 -20.45 1.24 -28.59
C VAL A 73 -20.01 2.43 -27.77
N ALA A 74 -19.88 3.61 -28.39
CA ALA A 74 -19.48 4.82 -27.68
C ALA A 74 -20.45 5.14 -26.53
N ALA A 75 -21.76 5.09 -26.79
CA ALA A 75 -22.78 5.32 -25.76
C ALA A 75 -22.69 4.30 -24.62
N SER A 76 -22.59 3.00 -24.92
CA SER A 76 -22.45 1.95 -23.92
C SER A 76 -21.20 2.10 -23.06
N MET A 77 -20.06 2.48 -23.66
CA MET A 77 -18.80 2.67 -22.90
C MET A 77 -18.88 3.84 -21.93
N VAL A 78 -19.56 4.94 -22.29
CA VAL A 78 -19.81 6.06 -21.36
C VAL A 78 -20.65 5.59 -20.17
N THR A 79 -21.73 4.84 -20.41
CA THR A 79 -22.56 4.27 -19.34
C THR A 79 -21.79 3.33 -18.43
N LEU A 80 -21.00 2.40 -18.99
CA LEU A 80 -20.17 1.47 -18.21
C LEU A 80 -19.11 2.19 -17.38
N THR A 81 -18.48 3.22 -17.94
CA THR A 81 -17.52 4.06 -17.21
C THR A 81 -18.19 4.75 -16.03
N GLY A 82 -19.37 5.35 -16.24
CA GLY A 82 -20.15 5.99 -15.17
C GLY A 82 -20.58 4.99 -14.08
N PHE A 83 -20.95 3.77 -14.47
CA PHE A 83 -21.27 2.68 -13.54
C PHE A 83 -20.06 2.33 -12.66
N VAL A 84 -18.89 2.12 -13.26
CA VAL A 84 -17.65 1.81 -12.50
C VAL A 84 -17.30 2.93 -11.52
N LEU A 85 -17.34 4.19 -11.97
CA LEU A 85 -17.08 5.34 -11.10
C LEU A 85 -18.07 5.43 -9.94
N THR A 86 -19.35 5.19 -10.20
CA THR A 86 -20.39 5.20 -9.17
C THR A 86 -20.17 4.10 -8.14
N VAL A 87 -19.94 2.87 -8.58
CA VAL A 87 -19.70 1.74 -7.68
C VAL A 87 -18.43 1.98 -6.87
N THR A 88 -17.34 2.44 -7.50
CA THR A 88 -16.08 2.78 -6.80
C THR A 88 -16.33 3.82 -5.71
N MET A 89 -17.12 4.86 -6.00
CA MET A 89 -17.46 5.90 -5.03
C MET A 89 -18.30 5.35 -3.86
N VAL A 90 -19.27 4.46 -4.14
CA VAL A 90 -20.07 3.80 -3.10
C VAL A 90 -19.20 2.93 -2.19
N VAL A 91 -18.25 2.18 -2.77
CA VAL A 91 -17.28 1.37 -1.99
C VAL A 91 -16.45 2.28 -1.08
N VAL A 92 -15.93 3.39 -1.60
CA VAL A 92 -15.19 4.39 -0.82
C VAL A 92 -16.04 4.95 0.33
N GLN A 93 -17.30 5.30 0.07
CA GLN A 93 -18.22 5.80 1.10
C GLN A 93 -18.49 4.78 2.20
N LEU A 94 -18.76 3.52 1.84
CA LEU A 94 -18.95 2.41 2.79
C LEU A 94 -17.69 2.19 3.63
N ALA A 95 -16.53 2.22 2.98
CA ALA A 95 -15.26 2.03 3.67
C ALA A 95 -14.96 3.15 4.67
N MET A 96 -15.25 4.41 4.34
CA MET A 96 -15.12 5.54 5.28
C MET A 96 -16.04 5.40 6.50
N GLY A 97 -17.22 4.79 6.32
CA GLY A 97 -18.14 4.53 7.42
C GLY A 97 -17.65 3.41 8.34
N GLN A 98 -17.16 2.31 7.75
CA GLN A 98 -16.85 1.07 8.46
C GLN A 98 -15.38 0.91 8.89
N PHE A 99 -14.42 1.56 8.23
CA PHE A 99 -12.98 1.40 8.48
C PHE A 99 -12.29 2.71 8.89
N SER A 100 -11.04 2.59 9.36
CA SER A 100 -10.16 3.74 9.57
C SER A 100 -9.84 4.40 8.22
N PRO A 101 -9.84 5.75 8.12
CA PRO A 101 -9.47 6.48 6.90
C PRO A 101 -8.13 6.05 6.28
N ARG A 102 -7.25 5.43 7.07
CA ARG A 102 -5.94 4.93 6.63
C ARG A 102 -6.03 3.75 5.66
N VAL A 103 -7.03 2.88 5.85
CA VAL A 103 -7.29 1.69 5.00
C VAL A 103 -7.89 2.08 3.63
N LEU A 104 -8.49 3.27 3.54
CA LEU A 104 -9.11 3.78 2.31
C LEU A 104 -8.11 3.92 1.15
N ARG A 105 -6.84 4.20 1.45
CA ARG A 105 -5.79 4.35 0.43
C ARG A 105 -5.60 3.08 -0.38
N THR A 106 -5.71 1.92 0.24
CA THR A 106 -5.60 0.61 -0.43
C THR A 106 -6.74 0.42 -1.42
N ILE A 107 -7.96 0.82 -1.03
CA ILE A 107 -9.16 0.74 -1.89
C ILE A 107 -9.05 1.69 -3.09
N LEU A 108 -8.53 2.91 -2.89
CA LEU A 108 -8.34 3.87 -3.96
C LEU A 108 -7.26 3.44 -4.98
N ARG A 109 -6.30 2.61 -4.57
CA ARG A 109 -5.23 2.08 -5.44
C ARG A 109 -5.63 0.82 -6.21
N ASP A 110 -6.92 0.45 -6.21
CA ASP A 110 -7.41 -0.77 -6.84
C ASP A 110 -7.16 -0.81 -8.37
N ARG A 111 -6.18 -1.63 -8.77
CA ARG A 111 -5.72 -1.73 -10.17
C ARG A 111 -6.79 -2.30 -11.11
N PRO A 112 -7.57 -3.34 -10.74
CA PRO A 112 -8.65 -3.84 -11.59
C PRO A 112 -9.71 -2.79 -11.91
N SER A 113 -10.14 -1.99 -10.92
CA SER A 113 -11.08 -0.88 -11.14
C SER A 113 -10.51 0.16 -12.12
N GLN A 114 -9.26 0.56 -11.92
CA GLN A 114 -8.56 1.49 -12.81
C GLN A 114 -8.42 0.96 -14.24
N PHE A 115 -8.11 -0.34 -14.39
CA PHE A 115 -8.01 -1.00 -15.69
C PHE A 115 -9.36 -1.04 -16.40
N ALA A 116 -10.45 -1.33 -15.67
CA ALA A 116 -11.80 -1.33 -16.24
C ALA A 116 -12.19 0.05 -16.80
N ILE A 117 -11.98 1.12 -16.01
CA ILE A 117 -12.18 2.50 -16.49
C ILE A 117 -11.33 2.77 -17.73
N GLY A 118 -10.04 2.41 -17.68
CA GLY A 118 -9.09 2.60 -18.77
C GLY A 118 -9.54 1.95 -20.08
N VAL A 119 -9.94 0.68 -20.04
CA VAL A 119 -10.41 -0.08 -21.21
C VAL A 119 -11.70 0.50 -21.77
N PHE A 120 -12.66 0.89 -20.93
CA PHE A 120 -13.92 1.46 -21.40
C PHE A 120 -13.72 2.82 -22.07
N VAL A 121 -12.93 3.70 -21.47
CA VAL A 121 -12.61 5.01 -22.05
C VAL A 121 -11.73 4.87 -23.30
N ALA A 122 -10.81 3.92 -23.34
CA ALA A 122 -10.02 3.60 -24.53
C ALA A 122 -10.89 3.11 -25.69
N THR A 123 -11.85 2.23 -25.40
CA THR A 123 -12.81 1.71 -26.40
C THR A 123 -13.75 2.81 -26.91
N PHE A 124 -14.19 3.70 -26.03
CA PHE A 124 -14.92 4.91 -26.40
C PHE A 124 -14.10 5.81 -27.34
N ALA A 125 -12.84 6.10 -26.97
CA ALA A 125 -11.95 6.94 -27.77
C ALA A 125 -11.69 6.32 -29.15
N HIS A 126 -11.45 5.00 -29.21
CA HIS A 126 -11.32 4.27 -30.47
C HIS A 126 -12.58 4.41 -31.32
N ALA A 127 -13.77 4.17 -30.76
CA ALA A 127 -15.03 4.28 -31.50
C ALA A 127 -15.26 5.70 -32.08
N MET A 128 -14.96 6.74 -31.29
CA MET A 128 -15.07 8.15 -31.73
C MET A 128 -14.08 8.50 -32.85
N LEU A 129 -12.83 8.05 -32.74
CA LEU A 129 -11.81 8.31 -33.76
C LEU A 129 -12.13 7.58 -35.07
N VAL A 130 -12.59 6.34 -35.00
CA VAL A 130 -12.99 5.55 -36.17
C VAL A 130 -14.23 6.14 -36.83
N MET A 131 -15.20 6.62 -36.05
CA MET A 131 -16.42 7.27 -36.56
C MET A 131 -16.10 8.48 -37.44
N ARG A 132 -15.07 9.26 -37.10
CA ARG A 132 -14.62 10.41 -37.90
C ARG A 132 -14.11 10.01 -39.29
N GLU A 133 -13.63 8.79 -39.45
CA GLU A 133 -13.07 8.29 -40.71
C GLU A 133 -14.11 7.64 -41.62
N VAL A 134 -15.28 7.24 -41.08
CA VAL A 134 -16.36 6.69 -41.90
C VAL A 134 -16.96 7.78 -42.77
N LYS A 135 -16.99 7.56 -44.09
CA LYS A 135 -17.59 8.49 -45.07
C LYS A 135 -18.83 7.85 -45.68
N SER A 136 -19.98 8.51 -45.53
CA SER A 136 -21.20 8.10 -46.21
C SER A 136 -21.09 8.26 -47.73
N PRO A 137 -21.78 7.43 -48.53
CA PRO A 137 -21.78 7.54 -49.98
C PRO A 137 -22.31 8.92 -50.41
N SER A 138 -21.61 9.61 -51.31
CA SER A 138 -22.03 10.92 -51.83
C SER A 138 -21.47 11.14 -53.23
N GLY A 139 -22.35 11.46 -54.19
CA GLY A 139 -21.93 11.87 -55.54
C GLY A 139 -21.22 10.80 -56.39
N GLY A 140 -21.59 9.53 -56.26
CA GLY A 140 -21.05 8.44 -57.09
C GLY A 140 -19.83 7.70 -56.51
N ASP A 141 -19.40 8.06 -55.29
CA ASP A 141 -18.44 7.29 -54.50
C ASP A 141 -19.17 6.28 -53.60
N ASP A 142 -18.66 5.06 -53.49
CA ASP A 142 -19.26 3.93 -52.74
C ASP A 142 -19.24 4.13 -51.21
N GLY A 143 -18.72 5.28 -50.74
CA GLY A 143 -18.43 5.52 -49.34
C GLY A 143 -17.14 4.82 -48.89
N TYR A 144 -16.68 5.14 -47.69
CA TYR A 144 -15.45 4.57 -47.13
C TYR A 144 -15.66 4.11 -45.70
N VAL A 145 -15.26 2.87 -45.43
CA VAL A 145 -15.38 2.23 -44.13
C VAL A 145 -14.03 1.60 -43.76
N PRO A 146 -13.40 2.00 -42.64
CA PRO A 146 -12.15 1.41 -42.16
C PRO A 146 -12.40 0.03 -41.53
N GLY A 147 -12.29 -1.02 -42.35
CA GLY A 147 -12.67 -2.37 -41.97
C GLY A 147 -11.86 -2.97 -40.82
N LEU A 148 -10.53 -2.77 -40.80
CA LEU A 148 -9.69 -3.25 -39.69
C LEU A 148 -10.06 -2.54 -38.38
N ALA A 149 -10.27 -1.23 -38.44
CA ALA A 149 -10.66 -0.44 -37.28
C ALA A 149 -12.01 -0.88 -36.68
N ILE A 150 -12.96 -1.32 -37.51
CA ILE A 150 -14.24 -1.90 -37.07
C ILE A 150 -14.05 -3.26 -36.40
N ILE A 151 -13.25 -4.16 -36.99
CA ILE A 151 -12.95 -5.45 -36.36
C ILE A 151 -12.31 -5.22 -34.98
N VAL A 152 -11.37 -4.28 -34.89
CA VAL A 152 -10.75 -3.92 -33.61
C VAL A 152 -11.78 -3.36 -32.64
N ALA A 153 -12.75 -2.55 -33.09
CA ALA A 153 -13.85 -2.10 -32.24
C ALA A 153 -14.66 -3.30 -31.69
N PHE A 154 -14.98 -4.30 -32.52
CA PHE A 154 -15.65 -5.52 -32.05
C PHE A 154 -14.85 -6.29 -31.00
N VAL A 155 -13.54 -6.45 -31.22
CA VAL A 155 -12.64 -7.09 -30.25
C VAL A 155 -12.63 -6.30 -28.94
N LEU A 156 -12.53 -4.97 -29.00
CA LEU A 156 -12.54 -4.10 -27.83
C LEU A 156 -13.86 -4.17 -27.06
N ILE A 157 -15.00 -4.33 -27.73
CA ILE A 157 -16.30 -4.58 -27.06
C ILE A 157 -16.25 -5.90 -26.29
N LEU A 158 -15.79 -6.98 -26.91
CA LEU A 158 -15.72 -8.29 -26.27
C LEU A 158 -14.80 -8.26 -25.04
N VAL A 159 -13.64 -7.61 -25.18
CA VAL A 159 -12.71 -7.35 -24.07
C VAL A 159 -13.40 -6.52 -22.98
N SER A 160 -14.14 -5.47 -23.34
CA SER A 160 -14.87 -4.64 -22.38
C SER A 160 -15.92 -5.43 -21.61
N ILE A 161 -16.65 -6.34 -22.26
CA ILE A 161 -17.61 -7.24 -21.58
C ILE A 161 -16.88 -8.16 -20.59
N MET A 162 -15.78 -8.78 -21.01
CA MET A 162 -14.99 -9.65 -20.13
C MET A 162 -14.44 -8.89 -18.91
N VAL A 163 -13.93 -7.67 -19.14
CA VAL A 163 -13.43 -6.79 -18.09
C VAL A 163 -14.56 -6.35 -17.14
N LEU A 164 -15.77 -6.08 -17.65
CA LEU A 164 -16.92 -5.76 -16.81
C LEU A 164 -17.29 -6.92 -15.89
N VAL A 165 -17.38 -8.15 -16.41
CA VAL A 165 -17.69 -9.34 -15.60
C VAL A 165 -16.61 -9.57 -14.55
N SER A 166 -15.34 -9.44 -14.93
CA SER A 166 -14.21 -9.53 -14.00
C SER A 166 -14.26 -8.46 -12.91
N TYR A 167 -14.57 -7.21 -13.28
CA TYR A 167 -14.72 -6.08 -12.35
C TYR A 167 -15.84 -6.31 -11.33
N VAL A 168 -17.01 -6.79 -11.77
CA VAL A 168 -18.14 -7.08 -10.88
C VAL A 168 -17.77 -8.18 -9.89
N ASN A 169 -17.12 -9.26 -10.36
CA ASN A 169 -16.66 -10.32 -9.47
C ASN A 169 -15.59 -9.83 -8.47
N HIS A 170 -14.65 -9.01 -8.95
CA HIS A 170 -13.59 -8.41 -8.12
C HIS A 170 -14.19 -7.58 -6.99
N ILE A 171 -15.07 -6.62 -7.29
CA ILE A 171 -15.68 -5.77 -6.26
C ILE A 171 -16.53 -6.56 -5.27
N GLY A 172 -17.26 -7.57 -5.74
CA GLY A 172 -18.02 -8.46 -4.85
C GLY A 172 -17.15 -9.20 -3.82
N GLN A 173 -15.88 -9.47 -4.16
CA GLN A 173 -14.92 -10.09 -3.26
C GLN A 173 -14.15 -9.06 -2.40
N SER A 174 -13.76 -7.93 -3.00
CA SER A 174 -13.00 -6.86 -2.34
C SER A 174 -13.80 -6.09 -1.29
N LEU A 175 -15.13 -6.09 -1.37
CA LEU A 175 -16.02 -5.51 -0.35
C LEU A 175 -16.04 -6.31 0.97
N ARG A 176 -15.47 -7.52 1.01
CA ARG A 176 -15.43 -8.31 2.24
C ARG A 176 -14.37 -7.75 3.18
N VAL A 177 -14.76 -7.43 4.42
CA VAL A 177 -13.87 -6.99 5.51
C VAL A 177 -12.63 -7.89 5.63
N ALA A 178 -12.84 -9.21 5.53
CA ALA A 178 -11.78 -10.21 5.55
C ALA A 178 -10.70 -9.99 4.46
N SER A 179 -11.10 -9.58 3.26
CA SER A 179 -10.19 -9.35 2.12
C SER A 179 -9.28 -8.15 2.39
N ILE A 180 -9.81 -7.10 3.01
CA ILE A 180 -9.05 -5.90 3.36
C ILE A 180 -8.05 -6.20 4.47
N ILE A 181 -8.48 -6.90 5.53
CA ILE A 181 -7.61 -7.34 6.63
C ILE A 181 -6.49 -8.23 6.08
N GLN A 182 -6.83 -9.16 5.20
CA GLN A 182 -5.86 -10.04 4.55
C GLN A 182 -4.87 -9.22 3.71
N SER A 183 -5.35 -8.31 2.86
CA SER A 183 -4.47 -7.47 2.03
C SER A 183 -3.50 -6.64 2.87
N VAL A 184 -3.95 -6.05 3.98
CA VAL A 184 -3.07 -5.30 4.89
C VAL A 184 -2.09 -6.24 5.59
N GLY A 185 -2.54 -7.42 6.02
CA GLY A 185 -1.67 -8.43 6.64
C GLY A 185 -0.58 -8.93 5.68
N ASP A 186 -0.94 -9.21 4.44
CA ASP A 186 -0.03 -9.70 3.40
C ASP A 186 1.01 -8.61 3.05
N GLU A 187 0.59 -7.34 2.85
CA GLU A 187 1.52 -6.21 2.64
C GLU A 187 2.45 -6.00 3.87
N THR A 188 1.94 -6.23 5.09
CA THR A 188 2.74 -6.11 6.33
C THR A 188 3.79 -7.21 6.37
N ARG A 189 3.42 -8.43 5.97
CA ARG A 189 4.31 -9.57 5.94
C ARG A 189 5.40 -9.42 4.89
N GLU A 190 5.04 -8.99 3.68
CA GLU A 190 6.02 -8.72 2.61
C GLU A 190 7.05 -7.68 3.06
N LEU A 191 6.61 -6.60 3.73
CA LEU A 191 7.51 -5.59 4.27
C LEU A 191 8.37 -6.11 5.44
N LEU A 192 7.81 -6.96 6.30
CA LEU A 192 8.55 -7.63 7.37
C LEU A 192 9.70 -8.45 6.75
N ASP A 193 9.42 -9.22 5.70
CA ASP A 193 10.43 -9.99 4.98
C ASP A 193 11.51 -9.12 4.31
N GLU A 194 11.15 -7.91 3.87
CA GLU A 194 12.11 -6.94 3.30
C GLU A 194 12.99 -6.26 4.36
N LEU A 195 12.41 -5.88 5.51
CA LEU A 195 13.09 -5.04 6.51
C LEU A 195 13.77 -5.83 7.65
N PHE A 196 13.34 -7.07 7.91
CA PHE A 196 13.84 -7.90 9.01
C PHE A 196 14.56 -9.13 8.43
N PRO A 197 15.90 -9.12 8.42
CA PRO A 197 16.68 -10.21 7.82
C PRO A 197 16.49 -11.52 8.59
N GLU A 198 16.78 -12.65 7.94
CA GLU A 198 16.77 -13.97 8.58
C GLU A 198 18.00 -14.19 9.46
N GLU A 199 19.14 -13.58 9.10
CA GLU A 199 20.40 -13.64 9.83
C GLU A 199 20.75 -12.27 10.43
N PRO A 200 21.42 -12.22 11.60
CA PRO A 200 21.78 -10.96 12.23
C PRO A 200 22.76 -10.17 11.37
N ASP A 201 22.57 -8.85 11.27
CA ASP A 201 23.61 -7.98 10.75
C ASP A 201 24.80 -7.98 11.72
N GLU A 202 25.96 -8.47 11.29
CA GLU A 202 27.23 -8.36 12.02
C GLU A 202 27.77 -6.93 11.94
N VAL A 203 27.06 -5.97 12.52
CA VAL A 203 27.50 -4.57 12.63
C VAL A 203 27.71 -4.24 14.10
N GLU A 204 28.98 -4.16 14.51
CA GLU A 204 29.34 -3.68 15.85
C GLU A 204 28.88 -2.22 16.02
N ALA A 205 28.36 -1.90 17.21
CA ALA A 205 28.03 -0.53 17.57
C ALA A 205 29.27 0.37 17.43
N PRO A 206 29.11 1.62 16.94
CA PRO A 206 30.25 2.48 16.69
C PRO A 206 31.06 2.76 17.97
N ALA A 207 32.38 2.90 17.81
CA ALA A 207 33.23 3.50 18.83
C ALA A 207 32.96 5.01 18.88
N GLY A 208 32.04 5.42 19.76
CA GLY A 208 31.49 6.77 19.85
C GLY A 208 29.97 6.67 19.84
N SER A 209 29.34 6.95 20.97
CA SER A 209 27.93 6.67 21.20
C SER A 209 27.07 7.79 20.59
N PRO A 210 25.92 7.47 19.96
CA PRO A 210 24.89 8.45 19.57
C PRO A 210 24.32 9.28 20.74
N GLU A 211 24.74 9.03 21.98
CA GLU A 211 24.33 9.76 23.19
C GLU A 211 25.20 10.98 23.50
N ASP A 212 26.30 11.19 22.76
CA ASP A 212 27.11 12.40 22.87
C ASP A 212 26.35 13.62 22.29
N ALA A 213 26.66 14.83 22.76
CA ALA A 213 26.06 16.03 22.21
C ALA A 213 26.46 16.18 20.72
N PRO A 214 25.51 16.48 19.82
CA PRO A 214 25.84 16.63 18.40
C PRO A 214 26.71 17.86 18.17
N ASP A 215 27.70 17.73 17.29
CA ASP A 215 28.54 18.85 16.85
C ASP A 215 27.72 19.84 16.00
N ARG A 216 26.72 19.34 15.27
CA ARG A 216 25.79 20.13 14.46
C ARG A 216 24.43 19.47 14.37
N VAL A 217 23.37 20.28 14.36
CA VAL A 217 21.99 19.83 14.15
C VAL A 217 21.49 20.38 12.82
N VAL A 218 20.94 19.51 11.98
CA VAL A 218 20.27 19.89 10.73
C VAL A 218 18.76 19.90 10.97
N PRO A 219 18.10 21.07 10.92
CA PRO A 219 16.66 21.16 11.17
C PRO A 219 15.84 20.73 9.94
N SER A 220 14.61 20.29 10.19
CA SER A 220 13.64 20.02 9.14
C SER A 220 13.20 21.33 8.47
N PRO A 221 13.24 21.43 7.12
CA PRO A 221 12.88 22.64 6.42
C PRO A 221 11.37 22.90 6.35
N LYS A 222 10.55 21.91 6.69
CA LYS A 222 9.08 21.98 6.64
C LYS A 222 8.45 20.96 7.56
N SER A 223 7.20 21.22 7.96
CA SER A 223 6.42 20.25 8.70
C SER A 223 6.01 19.06 7.83
N GLY A 224 6.11 17.84 8.36
CA GLY A 224 5.64 16.64 7.66
C GLY A 224 6.00 15.33 8.35
N VAL A 225 5.41 14.26 7.85
CA VAL A 225 5.68 12.89 8.28
C VAL A 225 6.85 12.31 7.49
N VAL A 226 7.85 11.76 8.18
CA VAL A 226 8.93 10.98 7.54
C VAL A 226 8.33 9.69 7.00
N PHE A 227 8.37 9.48 5.69
CA PHE A 227 7.81 8.24 5.11
C PHE A 227 8.81 7.47 4.25
N ARG A 228 9.95 8.10 3.93
CA ARG A 228 11.07 7.41 3.29
C ARG A 228 12.41 8.03 3.66
N VAL A 229 13.41 7.18 3.86
CA VAL A 229 14.81 7.54 4.10
C VAL A 229 15.67 6.78 3.09
N ASP A 230 16.55 7.48 2.39
CA ASP A 230 17.55 6.87 1.52
C ASP A 230 18.87 6.66 2.28
N ALA A 231 18.98 5.49 2.92
CA ALA A 231 20.12 5.17 3.76
C ALA A 231 21.43 5.12 2.95
N GLU A 232 21.40 4.59 1.72
CA GLU A 232 22.59 4.52 0.86
C GLU A 232 23.14 5.92 0.52
N GLU A 233 22.25 6.84 0.14
CA GLU A 233 22.65 8.21 -0.21
C GLU A 233 23.20 8.94 1.02
N LEU A 234 22.56 8.78 2.18
CA LEU A 234 22.98 9.37 3.45
C LEU A 234 24.34 8.81 3.92
N VAL A 235 24.56 7.50 3.84
CA VAL A 235 25.86 6.88 4.14
C VAL A 235 26.97 7.46 3.26
N ARG A 236 26.69 7.65 1.97
CA ARG A 236 27.65 8.26 1.04
C ARG A 236 27.98 9.71 1.43
N TYR A 237 26.96 10.53 1.74
CA TYR A 237 27.19 11.92 2.18
C TYR A 237 27.96 11.99 3.49
N ALA A 238 27.61 11.14 4.45
CA ALA A 238 28.32 11.03 5.73
C ALA A 238 29.77 10.60 5.55
N ARG A 239 30.03 9.62 4.67
CA ARG A 239 31.40 9.17 4.34
C ARG A 239 32.22 10.27 3.68
N ASP A 240 31.66 10.97 2.69
CA ASP A 240 32.38 12.00 1.93
C ASP A 240 32.76 13.20 2.81
N ALA A 241 31.97 13.49 3.85
CA ALA A 241 32.25 14.52 4.86
C ALA A 241 32.94 13.98 6.13
N ASP A 242 33.24 12.68 6.19
CA ASP A 242 33.79 11.96 7.35
C ASP A 242 33.04 12.21 8.69
N VAL A 243 31.71 12.20 8.63
CA VAL A 243 30.83 12.36 9.80
C VAL A 243 30.00 11.10 10.06
N VAL A 244 29.30 11.09 11.21
CA VAL A 244 28.21 10.16 11.52
C VAL A 244 26.91 10.94 11.60
N LEU A 245 25.91 10.49 10.86
CA LEU A 245 24.56 11.06 10.88
C LEU A 245 23.65 10.22 11.77
N VAL A 246 22.88 10.86 12.64
CA VAL A 246 21.82 10.22 13.43
C VAL A 246 20.50 10.85 12.99
N LEU A 247 19.62 10.04 12.40
CA LEU A 247 18.25 10.48 12.12
C LEU A 247 17.51 10.58 13.46
N VAL A 248 17.04 11.78 13.80
CA VAL A 248 16.34 12.01 15.07
C VAL A 248 14.93 11.40 15.08
N PRO A 249 14.06 11.62 14.06
CA PRO A 249 12.73 11.03 14.03
C PRO A 249 12.73 9.56 13.58
N HIS A 250 11.77 8.77 14.07
CA HIS A 250 11.50 7.45 13.47
C HIS A 250 10.80 7.63 12.12
N ILE A 251 10.95 6.62 11.25
CA ILE A 251 10.09 6.53 10.07
C ILE A 251 8.64 6.45 10.55
N GLY A 252 7.83 7.34 9.99
CA GLY A 252 6.44 7.58 10.34
C GLY A 252 6.23 8.78 11.28
N ASP A 253 7.24 9.29 11.96
CA ASP A 253 7.05 10.40 12.90
C ASP A 253 6.73 11.71 12.17
N PHE A 254 5.88 12.51 12.81
CA PHE A 254 5.63 13.88 12.38
C PHE A 254 6.71 14.80 12.92
N VAL A 255 7.40 15.49 12.02
CA VAL A 255 8.48 16.42 12.32
C VAL A 255 8.01 17.84 12.04
N PRO A 256 7.93 18.72 13.04
CA PRO A 256 7.64 20.13 12.83
C PRO A 256 8.74 20.84 12.03
N GLU A 257 8.37 21.90 11.31
CA GLU A 257 9.35 22.81 10.71
C GLU A 257 10.30 23.40 11.78
N GLY A 258 11.60 23.38 11.51
CA GLY A 258 12.64 23.85 12.43
C GLY A 258 13.04 22.84 13.51
N ALA A 259 12.32 21.72 13.68
CA ALA A 259 12.72 20.67 14.61
C ALA A 259 13.94 19.88 14.09
N PRO A 260 14.77 19.28 14.96
CA PRO A 260 15.90 18.45 14.53
C PRO A 260 15.48 17.32 13.59
N LEU A 261 16.15 17.23 12.45
CA LEU A 261 16.00 16.12 11.50
C LEU A 261 17.21 15.19 11.55
N PHE A 262 18.42 15.75 11.59
CA PHE A 262 19.64 15.00 11.81
C PHE A 262 20.48 15.64 12.91
N ASP A 263 21.04 14.77 13.74
CA ASP A 263 22.17 15.06 14.60
C ASP A 263 23.44 14.60 13.87
N VAL A 264 24.46 15.47 13.82
CA VAL A 264 25.71 15.24 13.10
C VAL A 264 26.86 15.24 14.08
N HIS A 265 27.66 14.17 14.04
CA HIS A 265 28.86 14.00 14.85
C HIS A 265 30.10 13.95 13.96
N GLY A 266 31.11 14.76 14.28
CA GLY A 266 32.32 14.99 13.47
C GLY A 266 32.40 16.40 12.88
N GLU A 267 33.57 16.76 12.35
CA GLU A 267 33.82 18.08 11.75
C GLU A 267 33.05 18.26 10.44
N ALA A 268 31.82 18.76 10.52
CA ALA A 268 30.87 18.88 9.41
C ALA A 268 31.10 20.10 8.49
N ALA A 269 32.35 20.50 8.24
CA ALA A 269 32.67 21.73 7.51
C ALA A 269 32.17 21.71 6.05
N ASP A 270 32.27 20.55 5.39
CA ASP A 270 31.92 20.36 3.96
C ASP A 270 30.56 19.66 3.74
N LEU A 271 29.74 19.54 4.79
CA LEU A 271 28.47 18.81 4.72
C LEU A 271 27.36 19.64 4.03
N ASP A 272 26.83 19.13 2.91
CA ASP A 272 25.68 19.74 2.21
C ASP A 272 24.35 19.34 2.86
N GLU A 273 23.85 20.19 3.76
CA GLU A 273 22.54 20.00 4.41
C GLU A 273 21.39 19.85 3.41
N THR A 274 21.45 20.54 2.27
CA THR A 274 20.39 20.47 1.27
C THR A 274 20.34 19.09 0.62
N ALA A 275 21.49 18.44 0.46
CA ALA A 275 21.58 17.07 -0.02
C ALA A 275 20.99 16.08 1.00
N LEU A 276 21.35 16.21 2.29
CA LEU A 276 20.82 15.37 3.37
C LEU A 276 19.29 15.46 3.46
N ILE A 277 18.76 16.67 3.47
CA ILE A 277 17.32 16.94 3.52
C ILE A 277 16.61 16.31 2.31
N ARG A 278 17.22 16.29 1.12
CA ARG A 278 16.63 15.70 -0.08
C ARG A 278 16.59 14.17 -0.06
N ALA A 279 17.49 13.54 0.69
CA ALA A 279 17.52 12.09 0.90
C ALA A 279 16.42 11.61 1.87
N VAL A 280 15.73 12.54 2.56
CA VAL A 280 14.56 12.25 3.40
C VAL A 280 13.28 12.75 2.73
N ALA A 281 12.27 11.88 2.62
CA ALA A 281 10.97 12.24 2.10
C ALA A 281 9.98 12.55 3.24
N LEU A 282 9.53 13.81 3.28
CA LEU A 282 8.50 14.31 4.18
C LEU A 282 7.16 14.50 3.44
N GLY A 283 6.11 13.85 3.94
CA GLY A 283 4.75 13.81 3.37
C GLY A 283 3.69 14.30 4.36
N GLN A 284 2.43 14.35 3.93
CA GLN A 284 1.32 14.75 4.82
C GLN A 284 0.83 13.63 5.74
N GLU A 285 1.06 12.38 5.36
CA GLU A 285 0.56 11.20 6.06
C GLU A 285 1.61 10.09 6.02
N ARG A 286 1.51 9.15 6.96
CA ARG A 286 2.31 7.92 6.98
C ARG A 286 2.02 7.04 5.76
N THR A 287 3.01 6.27 5.35
CA THR A 287 2.89 5.24 4.30
C THR A 287 3.56 3.97 4.77
N MET A 288 3.07 2.82 4.31
CA MET A 288 3.57 1.51 4.69
C MET A 288 4.87 1.10 3.98
N HIS A 289 5.49 1.97 3.17
CA HIS A 289 6.63 1.58 2.34
C HIS A 289 7.91 1.22 3.10
N GLN A 290 8.17 1.88 4.24
CA GLN A 290 9.33 1.61 5.11
C GLN A 290 8.92 1.61 6.59
N ASP A 291 7.62 1.64 6.88
CA ASP A 291 7.06 1.73 8.24
C ASP A 291 6.22 0.48 8.52
N LEU A 292 6.87 -0.57 9.02
CA LEU A 292 6.19 -1.82 9.42
C LEU A 292 5.20 -1.57 10.57
N ALA A 293 5.52 -0.65 11.48
CA ALA A 293 4.62 -0.27 12.57
C ALA A 293 3.30 0.32 12.03
N PHE A 294 3.31 0.98 10.88
CA PHE A 294 2.08 1.44 10.24
C PHE A 294 1.16 0.30 9.79
N GLY A 295 1.71 -0.82 9.31
CA GLY A 295 0.93 -2.03 9.00
C GLY A 295 0.20 -2.59 10.22
N PHE A 296 0.94 -2.74 11.33
CA PHE A 296 0.40 -3.11 12.63
C PHE A 296 -0.70 -2.13 13.08
N ARG A 297 -0.44 -0.83 12.96
CA ARG A 297 -1.40 0.21 13.33
C ARG A 297 -2.69 0.12 12.53
N MET A 298 -2.63 -0.21 11.24
CA MET A 298 -3.83 -0.39 10.42
C MET A 298 -4.65 -1.62 10.85
N LEU A 299 -4.01 -2.74 11.20
CA LEU A 299 -4.69 -3.92 11.74
C LEU A 299 -5.34 -3.63 13.10
N VAL A 300 -4.64 -2.92 13.98
CA VAL A 300 -5.15 -2.47 15.29
C VAL A 300 -6.33 -1.53 15.12
N ASP A 301 -6.25 -0.58 14.19
CA ASP A 301 -7.36 0.33 13.85
C ASP A 301 -8.61 -0.46 13.44
N VAL A 302 -8.46 -1.52 12.64
CA VAL A 302 -9.59 -2.37 12.22
C VAL A 302 -10.20 -3.11 13.40
N ALA A 303 -9.37 -3.72 14.26
CA ALA A 303 -9.84 -4.42 15.46
C ALA A 303 -10.54 -3.47 16.43
N GLN A 304 -9.93 -2.33 16.75
CA GLN A 304 -10.51 -1.30 17.61
C GLN A 304 -11.85 -0.81 17.04
N ARG A 305 -11.91 -0.52 15.75
CA ARG A 305 -13.14 -0.03 15.10
C ARG A 305 -14.26 -1.06 15.21
N SER A 306 -13.98 -2.35 14.98
CA SER A 306 -15.00 -3.40 15.04
C SER A 306 -15.51 -3.60 16.47
N LEU A 307 -14.63 -3.49 17.47
CA LEU A 307 -14.99 -3.60 18.90
C LEU A 307 -15.73 -2.35 19.43
N SER A 308 -15.37 -1.15 18.97
CA SER A 308 -15.98 0.11 19.42
C SER A 308 -17.38 0.39 18.83
N SER A 309 -17.84 -0.41 17.87
CA SER A 309 -19.14 -0.23 17.22
C SER A 309 -20.29 -0.56 18.18
N ALA A 310 -21.47 0.08 18.01
CA ALA A 310 -22.60 -0.06 18.94
C ALA A 310 -23.12 -1.50 19.11
N MET A 311 -22.85 -2.39 18.15
CA MET A 311 -23.17 -3.82 18.26
C MET A 311 -21.95 -4.69 18.59
N GLY A 312 -20.73 -4.20 18.37
CA GLY A 312 -19.49 -4.97 18.44
C GLY A 312 -19.41 -6.06 17.36
N ASP A 313 -18.27 -6.18 16.69
CA ASP A 313 -17.96 -7.35 15.86
C ASP A 313 -16.61 -7.97 16.29
N PRO A 314 -16.65 -8.86 17.29
CA PRO A 314 -15.46 -9.55 17.78
C PRO A 314 -14.85 -10.51 16.75
N THR A 315 -15.64 -11.03 15.81
CA THR A 315 -15.14 -11.94 14.76
C THR A 315 -14.25 -11.20 13.77
N THR A 316 -14.59 -9.96 13.41
CA THR A 316 -13.70 -9.08 12.63
C THR A 316 -12.44 -8.72 13.41
N ALA A 317 -12.56 -8.46 14.72
CA ALA A 317 -11.39 -8.17 15.56
C ALA A 317 -10.42 -9.35 15.60
N ILE A 318 -10.93 -10.56 15.75
CA ILE A 318 -10.13 -11.80 15.76
C ILE A 318 -9.38 -11.98 14.44
N GLN A 319 -10.00 -11.70 13.30
CA GLN A 319 -9.29 -11.77 12.00
C GLN A 319 -8.10 -10.81 11.93
N ALA A 320 -8.23 -9.59 12.47
CA ALA A 320 -7.11 -8.65 12.56
C ALA A 320 -6.04 -9.13 13.57
N ILE A 321 -6.46 -9.67 14.72
CA ILE A 321 -5.56 -10.30 15.71
C ILE A 321 -4.80 -11.48 15.10
N ASP A 322 -5.42 -12.27 14.21
CA ASP A 322 -4.75 -13.37 13.52
C ASP A 322 -3.60 -12.89 12.62
N ARG A 323 -3.78 -11.77 11.91
CA ARG A 323 -2.71 -11.17 11.10
C ARG A 323 -1.60 -10.59 11.97
N LEU A 324 -1.97 -9.93 13.08
CA LEU A 324 -1.00 -9.42 14.05
C LEU A 324 -0.21 -10.57 14.71
N HIS A 325 -0.88 -11.67 15.05
CA HIS A 325 -0.25 -12.87 15.60
C HIS A 325 0.80 -13.42 14.63
N ASP A 326 0.44 -13.61 13.37
CA ASP A 326 1.36 -14.13 12.35
C ASP A 326 2.60 -13.23 12.17
N CYS A 327 2.43 -11.90 12.18
CA CYS A 327 3.55 -10.95 12.10
C CYS A 327 4.41 -10.98 13.37
N LEU A 328 3.81 -10.94 14.56
CA LEU A 328 4.53 -11.01 15.84
C LEU A 328 5.29 -12.32 15.99
N ARG A 329 4.72 -13.43 15.52
CA ARG A 329 5.34 -14.75 15.61
C ARG A 329 6.62 -14.83 14.77
N GLN A 330 6.64 -14.18 13.61
CA GLN A 330 7.83 -14.04 12.78
C GLN A 330 8.85 -13.11 13.44
N LEU A 331 8.42 -11.91 13.86
CA LEU A 331 9.29 -10.95 14.54
C LEU A 331 9.94 -11.52 15.81
N ALA A 332 9.21 -12.32 16.58
CA ALA A 332 9.69 -12.91 17.84
C ALA A 332 10.96 -13.75 17.67
N THR A 333 11.17 -14.35 16.50
CA THR A 333 12.31 -15.24 16.21
C THR A 333 13.37 -14.63 15.31
N ARG A 334 13.09 -13.49 14.67
CA ARG A 334 14.03 -12.83 13.75
C ARG A 334 14.94 -11.82 14.45
N PRO A 335 16.17 -11.64 13.99
CA PRO A 335 16.99 -10.50 14.41
C PRO A 335 16.28 -9.18 14.06
N PHE A 336 16.43 -8.19 14.93
CA PHE A 336 15.94 -6.85 14.64
C PHE A 336 17.05 -6.07 13.93
N PRO A 337 16.71 -5.24 12.93
CA PRO A 337 17.71 -4.38 12.30
C PRO A 337 18.34 -3.49 13.37
N SER A 338 19.66 -3.36 13.33
CA SER A 338 20.42 -2.55 14.30
C SER A 338 20.12 -1.06 14.18
N GLY A 339 19.59 -0.63 13.03
CA GLY A 339 19.48 0.78 12.66
C GLY A 339 20.81 1.40 12.23
N PHE A 340 21.91 0.63 12.26
CA PHE A 340 23.23 1.12 11.85
C PHE A 340 23.50 0.79 10.39
N HIS A 341 23.91 1.80 9.63
CA HIS A 341 24.31 1.66 8.24
C HIS A 341 25.77 2.04 8.08
N THR A 342 26.54 1.14 7.46
CA THR A 342 28.00 1.23 7.35
C THR A 342 28.46 1.62 5.94
N ASP A 343 29.65 2.21 5.85
CA ASP A 343 30.36 2.38 4.58
C ASP A 343 31.04 1.05 4.13
N GLU A 344 31.63 1.06 2.94
CA GLU A 344 32.38 -0.08 2.38
C GLU A 344 33.56 -0.55 3.26
N GLN A 345 33.98 0.26 4.24
CA GLN A 345 35.05 -0.06 5.18
C GLN A 345 34.51 -0.59 6.52
N GLY A 346 33.19 -0.81 6.62
CA GLY A 346 32.53 -1.31 7.83
C GLY A 346 32.33 -0.27 8.92
N ARG A 347 32.57 1.03 8.65
CA ARG A 347 32.37 2.09 9.65
C ARG A 347 30.93 2.58 9.60
N VAL A 348 30.30 2.73 10.76
CA VAL A 348 28.95 3.30 10.86
C VAL A 348 28.98 4.76 10.40
N ARG A 349 28.08 5.09 9.48
CA ARG A 349 27.93 6.43 8.89
C ARG A 349 26.54 7.01 9.09
N LEU A 350 25.54 6.16 9.29
CA LEU A 350 24.17 6.58 9.55
C LEU A 350 23.55 5.68 10.62
N VAL A 351 22.84 6.32 11.55
CA VAL A 351 21.97 5.67 12.54
C VAL A 351 20.53 6.07 12.25
N VAL A 352 19.68 5.08 12.00
CA VAL A 352 18.23 5.24 11.81
C VAL A 352 17.53 4.55 12.98
N PRO A 353 16.68 5.27 13.74
CA PRO A 353 16.04 4.68 14.90
C PRO A 353 14.97 3.67 14.46
N THR A 354 15.00 2.50 15.08
CA THR A 354 14.10 1.38 14.80
C THR A 354 13.19 1.09 15.98
N LEU A 355 11.94 0.72 15.72
CA LEU A 355 11.01 0.33 16.78
C LEU A 355 11.47 -0.97 17.46
N SER A 356 11.49 -0.99 18.79
CA SER A 356 11.89 -2.15 19.58
C SER A 356 10.82 -3.25 19.57
N TRP A 357 11.21 -4.47 19.94
CA TRP A 357 10.28 -5.59 20.14
C TRP A 357 9.14 -5.23 21.11
N ASP A 358 9.45 -4.61 22.25
CA ASP A 358 8.45 -4.15 23.22
C ASP A 358 7.48 -3.14 22.59
N GLY A 359 8.00 -2.27 21.72
CA GLY A 359 7.20 -1.32 20.94
C GLY A 359 6.17 -2.01 20.02
N TYR A 360 6.58 -3.04 19.27
CA TYR A 360 5.65 -3.81 18.43
C TYR A 360 4.60 -4.58 19.25
N VAL A 361 5.02 -5.18 20.36
CA VAL A 361 4.12 -5.90 21.27
C VAL A 361 3.06 -4.95 21.84
N ASN A 362 3.45 -3.77 22.33
CA ASN A 362 2.51 -2.78 22.86
C ASN A 362 1.59 -2.24 21.76
N LEU A 363 2.15 -1.91 20.59
CA LEU A 363 1.38 -1.42 19.45
C LEU A 363 0.29 -2.42 19.05
N ALA A 364 0.61 -3.71 19.00
CA ALA A 364 -0.32 -4.76 18.60
C ALA A 364 -1.43 -5.01 19.64
N LEU A 365 -1.15 -4.83 20.94
CA LEU A 365 -1.96 -5.38 22.01
C LEU A 365 -2.68 -4.36 22.89
N ASP A 366 -2.06 -3.23 23.22
CA ASP A 366 -2.56 -2.37 24.30
C ASP A 366 -3.95 -1.79 24.02
N GLU A 367 -4.17 -1.32 22.79
CA GLU A 367 -5.47 -0.76 22.40
C GLU A 367 -6.51 -1.85 22.17
N ILE A 368 -6.16 -2.96 21.51
CA ILE A 368 -7.10 -4.08 21.31
C ILE A 368 -7.56 -4.63 22.66
N ARG A 369 -6.66 -4.74 23.64
CA ARG A 369 -7.00 -5.13 25.01
C ARG A 369 -8.01 -4.14 25.61
N HIS A 370 -7.75 -2.84 25.58
CA HIS A 370 -8.68 -1.86 26.15
C HIS A 370 -10.07 -1.87 25.48
N TYR A 371 -10.13 -1.98 24.15
CA TYR A 371 -11.40 -2.00 23.44
C TYR A 371 -12.11 -3.36 23.46
N GLY A 372 -11.39 -4.43 23.78
CA GLY A 372 -11.91 -5.79 23.92
C GLY A 372 -12.43 -6.13 25.31
N GLU A 373 -12.40 -5.17 26.25
CA GLU A 373 -12.94 -5.36 27.60
C GLU A 373 -14.44 -5.71 27.52
N GLY A 374 -14.84 -6.80 28.19
CA GLY A 374 -16.21 -7.34 28.12
C GLY A 374 -16.49 -8.24 26.91
N ALA A 375 -15.52 -8.52 26.03
CA ALA A 375 -15.67 -9.46 24.92
C ALA A 375 -14.89 -10.77 25.18
N VAL A 376 -15.56 -11.79 25.71
CA VAL A 376 -14.97 -13.12 26.01
C VAL A 376 -14.17 -13.67 24.83
N GLN A 377 -14.72 -13.54 23.62
CA GLN A 377 -14.09 -14.04 22.38
C GLN A 377 -12.70 -13.43 22.13
N VAL A 378 -12.53 -12.14 22.45
CA VAL A 378 -11.28 -11.40 22.25
C VAL A 378 -10.27 -11.80 23.31
N THR A 379 -10.67 -11.85 24.58
CA THR A 379 -9.79 -12.25 25.69
C THR A 379 -9.17 -13.62 25.45
N ARG A 380 -10.00 -14.61 25.10
CA ARG A 380 -9.55 -15.98 24.78
C ARG A 380 -8.52 -16.00 23.66
N ARG A 381 -8.79 -15.25 22.59
CA ARG A 381 -7.92 -15.20 21.42
C ARG A 381 -6.60 -14.50 21.72
N LEU A 382 -6.62 -13.40 22.46
CA LEU A 382 -5.41 -12.69 22.90
C LEU A 382 -4.56 -13.57 23.80
N LYS A 383 -5.18 -14.31 24.72
CA LYS A 383 -4.47 -15.27 25.56
C LYS A 383 -3.82 -16.38 24.72
N ALA A 384 -4.56 -16.99 23.80
CA ALA A 384 -4.03 -18.02 22.90
C ALA A 384 -2.86 -17.52 22.04
N MET A 385 -2.91 -16.26 21.58
CA MET A 385 -1.78 -15.61 20.89
C MET A 385 -0.56 -15.50 21.80
N LEU A 386 -0.75 -14.98 23.02
CA LEU A 386 0.34 -14.74 23.96
C LEU A 386 0.99 -16.04 24.41
N ASP A 387 0.20 -17.09 24.65
CA ASP A 387 0.70 -18.43 24.99
C ASP A 387 1.60 -19.01 23.86
N ASP A 388 1.18 -18.89 22.59
CA ASP A 388 2.01 -19.32 21.44
C ASP A 388 3.29 -18.47 21.30
N LEU A 389 3.18 -17.15 21.42
CA LEU A 389 4.33 -16.25 21.33
C LEU A 389 5.34 -16.48 22.46
N ILE A 390 4.90 -16.74 23.69
CA ILE A 390 5.78 -17.05 24.82
C ILE A 390 6.51 -18.38 24.60
N LEU A 391 5.84 -19.37 23.98
CA LEU A 391 6.43 -20.66 23.66
C LEU A 391 7.60 -20.53 22.68
N ILE A 392 7.45 -19.71 21.65
CA ILE A 392 8.44 -19.58 20.57
C ILE A 392 9.47 -18.45 20.80
N ALA A 393 9.18 -17.46 21.65
CA ALA A 393 10.08 -16.35 21.88
C ALA A 393 11.31 -16.76 22.70
N PRO A 394 12.52 -16.28 22.31
CA PRO A 394 13.72 -16.42 23.13
C PRO A 394 13.58 -15.64 24.45
N ALA A 395 14.38 -16.03 25.45
CA ALA A 395 14.17 -15.63 26.85
C ALA A 395 14.21 -14.10 27.07
N ASP A 396 15.02 -13.37 26.31
CA ASP A 396 15.15 -11.92 26.31
C ASP A 396 13.88 -11.20 25.80
N ARG A 397 13.06 -11.87 24.98
CA ARG A 397 11.85 -11.32 24.35
C ARG A 397 10.55 -11.68 25.06
N ARG A 398 10.60 -12.56 26.06
CA ARG A 398 9.43 -12.97 26.86
C ARG A 398 8.86 -11.90 27.79
N PRO A 399 9.65 -11.02 28.45
CA PRO A 399 9.10 -10.12 29.46
C PRO A 399 7.97 -9.19 28.97
N PRO A 400 8.02 -8.60 27.76
CA PRO A 400 6.90 -7.85 27.19
C PRO A 400 5.62 -8.68 27.01
N LEU A 401 5.75 -9.92 26.56
CA LEU A 401 4.63 -10.84 26.32
C LEU A 401 3.98 -11.28 27.64
N GLU A 402 4.80 -11.65 28.63
CA GLU A 402 4.32 -12.02 29.97
C GLU A 402 3.63 -10.84 30.67
N ARG A 403 4.12 -9.61 30.45
CA ARG A 403 3.44 -8.39 30.91
C ARG A 403 2.05 -8.27 30.29
N GLN A 404 1.95 -8.43 28.97
CA GLN A 404 0.66 -8.36 28.27
C GLN A 404 -0.29 -9.48 28.70
N LEU A 405 0.21 -10.69 28.92
CA LEU A 405 -0.60 -11.82 29.42
C LEU A 405 -1.24 -11.50 30.77
N ARG A 406 -0.45 -11.01 31.74
CA ARG A 406 -0.98 -10.55 33.03
C ARG A 406 -2.02 -9.45 32.88
N LEU A 407 -1.84 -8.53 31.93
CA LEU A 407 -2.78 -7.44 31.68
C LEU A 407 -4.09 -7.94 31.05
N VAL A 408 -4.05 -8.95 30.18
CA VAL A 408 -5.22 -9.61 29.59
C VAL A 408 -5.99 -10.40 30.65
N GLU A 409 -5.30 -11.13 31.52
CA GLU A 409 -5.92 -11.83 32.66
C GLU A 409 -6.59 -10.85 33.61
N ALA A 410 -5.90 -9.78 34.01
CA ALA A 410 -6.46 -8.74 34.87
C ALA A 410 -7.63 -7.98 34.21
N MET A 411 -7.67 -7.90 32.89
CA MET A 411 -8.82 -7.34 32.16
C MET A 411 -10.05 -8.24 32.28
N SER A 412 -9.87 -9.57 32.23
CA SER A 412 -10.97 -10.52 32.43
C SER A 412 -11.65 -10.33 33.79
N GLU A 413 -10.86 -10.13 34.85
CA GLU A 413 -11.39 -9.92 36.21
C GLU A 413 -12.20 -8.63 36.37
N ARG A 414 -11.95 -7.61 35.54
CA ARG A 414 -12.66 -6.32 35.60
C ARG A 414 -13.83 -6.22 34.63
N GLY A 415 -13.75 -6.93 33.50
CA GLY A 415 -14.65 -6.76 32.37
C GLY A 415 -15.92 -7.61 32.39
N PHE A 416 -16.03 -8.58 33.31
CA PHE A 416 -17.18 -9.48 33.40
C PHE A 416 -17.78 -9.46 34.81
N ASP A 417 -19.11 -9.50 34.92
CA ASP A 417 -19.81 -9.59 36.21
C ASP A 417 -20.01 -11.05 36.66
N ASP A 418 -20.17 -11.98 35.71
CA ASP A 418 -20.37 -13.40 35.98
C ASP A 418 -19.04 -14.15 36.06
N ARG A 419 -18.93 -15.02 37.06
CA ARG A 419 -17.74 -15.85 37.29
C ARG A 419 -17.57 -16.90 36.18
N GLU A 420 -18.65 -17.42 35.61
CA GLU A 420 -18.56 -18.36 34.49
C GLU A 420 -17.95 -17.68 33.25
N ASP A 421 -18.29 -16.41 32.99
CA ASP A 421 -17.72 -15.63 31.88
C ASP A 421 -16.23 -15.28 32.13
N MET A 422 -15.87 -14.99 33.39
CA MET A 422 -14.46 -14.79 33.77
C MET A 422 -13.61 -16.04 33.51
N ASP A 423 -14.08 -17.20 34.00
CA ASP A 423 -13.40 -18.49 33.85
C ASP A 423 -13.33 -18.90 32.37
N ALA A 424 -14.40 -18.65 31.62
CA ALA A 424 -14.46 -18.85 30.18
C ALA A 424 -13.44 -17.98 29.44
N ALA A 425 -13.33 -16.70 29.77
CA ALA A 425 -12.49 -15.73 29.06
C ALA A 425 -10.98 -16.00 29.22
N ILE A 426 -10.56 -16.62 30.32
CA ILE A 426 -9.16 -17.00 30.56
C ILE A 426 -8.79 -18.36 29.95
N GLU A 427 -9.73 -19.10 29.38
CA GLU A 427 -9.42 -20.32 28.64
C GLU A 427 -8.90 -19.97 27.24
N PRO A 428 -7.63 -20.27 26.90
CA PRO A 428 -7.08 -19.88 25.60
C PRO A 428 -7.79 -20.64 24.47
N ASP A 429 -8.36 -19.91 23.51
CA ASP A 429 -8.99 -20.47 22.32
C ASP A 429 -8.51 -19.76 21.05
N PRO A 430 -7.84 -20.47 20.11
CA PRO A 430 -7.43 -19.92 18.82
C PRO A 430 -8.57 -19.36 17.95
N GLN A 431 -9.81 -19.82 18.13
CA GLN A 431 -10.99 -19.31 17.43
C GLN A 431 -11.79 -18.29 18.28
N GLY A 432 -11.52 -18.25 19.59
CA GLY A 432 -12.22 -17.45 20.58
C GLY A 432 -13.66 -17.89 20.90
N VAL A 433 -14.21 -18.91 20.22
CA VAL A 433 -15.62 -19.33 20.33
C VAL A 433 -15.94 -20.15 21.58
N GLY A 434 -14.92 -20.58 22.34
CA GLY A 434 -15.06 -21.50 23.48
C GLY A 434 -15.16 -22.96 23.08
N SER A 435 -14.58 -23.35 21.94
CA SER A 435 -14.60 -24.74 21.51
C SER A 435 -13.51 -25.52 22.26
N THR A 436 -13.90 -26.48 23.08
CA THR A 436 -12.98 -27.48 23.63
C THR A 436 -12.37 -28.29 22.49
N ARG A 437 -11.04 -28.29 22.39
CA ARG A 437 -10.29 -29.26 21.56
C ARG A 437 -9.46 -30.16 22.44
#